data_AF-A0A9X7BD77-F1
#
_entry.id   AF-A0A9X7BD77-F1
#
_cell.length_a   1.000
_cell.length_b   1.000
_cell.length_c   1.000
_cell.angle_alpha   90.00
_cell.angle_beta   90.00
_cell.angle_gamma   90.00
#
_symmetry.space_group_name_H-M   'P 1'
#
loop_
_entity.id
_entity.type
_entity.pdbx_description
1 polymer ?
#
loop_
_entity_poly.entity_id
_entity_poly.type
_entity_poly.pdbx_seq_one_letter_code
_entity_poly.pdbx_strand_id
1 'polypeptide(L)'
;MSKAQAHVALQSDDTFQQGVKDCLPTVFGYLSIGIAAGVIAKTAGFSIIEIAFMSTLIYAGSAQFILAGMYAAGAPASAIIFTVFFVNLRHLLMSAALAPYFMKLPLFKNLLIGSQITDETFGVAVQHAAQKGYLGERWMIGLNVTAYLNWILATIIGGLFGEWIPDPHTYGMDYALPAMFIGLFVLQLISSKPKLAIHLSVAIVAIIIAYVSHLFMPDSIAVIIATLLAATIGVLIEKWK
;
A
#
# COMPACT_ATOMS: atom_id res chain seq x y z
N MET A 1 -14.55 -19.75 32.46
CA MET A 1 -13.29 -19.13 31.99
C MET A 1 -13.48 -17.61 32.00
N SER A 2 -12.65 -16.88 32.72
CA SER A 2 -12.79 -15.42 32.89
C SER A 2 -12.47 -14.70 31.57
N LYS A 3 -13.13 -13.56 31.29
CA LYS A 3 -12.81 -12.68 30.13
C LYS A 3 -11.32 -12.30 30.08
N ALA A 4 -10.65 -12.26 31.23
CA ALA A 4 -9.20 -12.03 31.31
C ALA A 4 -8.38 -13.21 30.73
N GLN A 5 -8.83 -14.46 30.91
CA GLN A 5 -8.15 -15.65 30.36
C GLN A 5 -8.37 -15.78 28.85
N ALA A 6 -9.52 -15.33 28.33
CA ALA A 6 -9.77 -15.25 26.88
C ALA A 6 -8.91 -14.18 26.19
N HIS A 7 -8.66 -13.03 26.86
CA HIS A 7 -7.81 -11.96 26.33
C HIS A 7 -6.32 -12.35 26.31
N VAL A 8 -5.86 -13.14 27.27
CA VAL A 8 -4.47 -13.62 27.36
C VAL A 8 -4.19 -14.75 26.38
N ALA A 9 -5.16 -15.63 26.12
CA ALA A 9 -5.03 -16.69 25.11
C ALA A 9 -4.98 -16.16 23.66
N LEU A 10 -5.56 -14.99 23.39
CA LEU A 10 -5.43 -14.32 22.09
C LEU A 10 -4.06 -13.65 21.90
N GLN A 11 -3.38 -13.22 22.98
CA GLN A 11 -2.07 -12.58 22.89
C GLN A 11 -0.92 -13.51 22.43
N SER A 12 -1.10 -14.84 22.45
CA SER A 12 -0.02 -15.79 22.13
C SER A 12 0.26 -15.98 20.64
N ASP A 13 -0.69 -15.62 19.76
CA ASP A 13 -0.59 -15.91 18.32
C ASP A 13 0.13 -14.81 17.52
N ASP A 14 0.09 -13.56 17.97
CA ASP A 14 0.67 -12.40 17.27
C ASP A 14 2.17 -12.25 17.55
N THR A 15 2.92 -13.30 17.18
CA THR A 15 4.38 -13.28 17.20
C THR A 15 4.94 -12.57 15.97
N PHE A 16 6.18 -12.09 16.06
CA PHE A 16 6.91 -11.55 14.91
C PHE A 16 6.99 -12.55 13.76
N GLN A 17 7.26 -13.82 14.07
CA GLN A 17 7.36 -14.90 13.09
C GLN A 17 6.03 -15.15 12.38
N GLN A 18 4.90 -14.98 13.08
CA GLN A 18 3.59 -15.08 12.47
C GLN A 18 3.37 -13.92 11.48
N GLY A 19 3.76 -12.70 11.84
CA GLY A 19 3.72 -11.55 10.92
C GLY A 19 4.56 -11.76 9.66
N VAL A 20 5.75 -12.36 9.80
CA VAL A 20 6.59 -12.75 8.65
C VAL A 20 5.86 -13.76 7.75
N LYS A 21 5.26 -14.81 8.34
CA LYS A 21 4.53 -15.85 7.60
C LYS A 21 3.32 -15.28 6.87
N ASP A 22 2.55 -14.41 7.52
CA ASP A 22 1.36 -13.79 6.94
C ASP A 22 1.72 -12.77 5.84
N CYS A 23 2.97 -12.28 5.83
CA CYS A 23 3.51 -11.46 4.75
C CYS A 23 3.87 -12.26 3.48
N LEU A 24 4.17 -13.56 3.58
CA LEU A 24 4.71 -14.35 2.47
C LEU A 24 3.84 -14.37 1.20
N PRO A 25 2.50 -14.48 1.28
CA PRO A 25 1.67 -14.38 0.09
C PRO A 25 1.84 -13.03 -0.63
N THR A 26 1.96 -11.95 0.14
CA THR A 26 2.14 -10.59 -0.35
C THR A 26 3.53 -10.35 -0.94
N VAL A 27 4.57 -11.02 -0.41
CA VAL A 27 5.94 -10.96 -0.91
C VAL A 27 6.03 -11.29 -2.40
N PHE A 28 5.24 -12.25 -2.89
CA PHE A 28 5.22 -12.58 -4.33
C PHE A 28 4.70 -11.43 -5.19
N GLY A 29 3.69 -10.69 -4.71
CA GLY A 29 3.21 -9.47 -5.36
C GLY A 29 4.28 -8.37 -5.32
N TYR A 30 4.87 -8.12 -4.15
CA TYR A 30 5.95 -7.14 -4.03
C TYR A 30 7.17 -7.46 -4.90
N LEU A 31 7.51 -8.74 -5.09
CA LEU A 31 8.61 -9.13 -5.96
C LEU A 31 8.32 -8.75 -7.42
N SER A 32 7.16 -9.11 -7.95
CA SER A 32 6.82 -8.82 -9.34
C SER A 32 6.74 -7.31 -9.60
N ILE A 33 6.06 -6.58 -8.72
CA ILE A 33 5.86 -5.13 -8.87
C ILE A 33 7.15 -4.37 -8.56
N GLY A 34 7.90 -4.78 -7.55
CA GLY A 34 9.18 -4.17 -7.18
C GLY A 34 10.21 -4.35 -8.28
N ILE A 35 10.28 -5.52 -8.92
CA ILE A 35 11.14 -5.73 -10.10
C ILE A 35 10.72 -4.78 -11.22
N ALA A 36 9.43 -4.68 -11.55
CA ALA A 36 8.95 -3.74 -12.57
C ALA A 36 9.29 -2.28 -12.22
N ALA A 37 9.12 -1.86 -10.96
CA ALA A 37 9.46 -0.53 -10.49
C ALA A 37 10.96 -0.24 -10.64
N GLY A 38 11.81 -1.21 -10.30
CA GLY A 38 13.26 -1.12 -10.47
C GLY A 38 13.67 -0.98 -11.93
N VAL A 39 13.09 -1.79 -12.82
CA VAL A 39 13.33 -1.70 -14.27
C VAL A 39 12.92 -0.33 -14.79
N ILE A 40 11.71 0.13 -14.48
CA ILE A 40 11.20 1.43 -14.96
C ILE A 40 12.06 2.60 -14.44
N ALA A 41 12.46 2.56 -13.18
CA ALA A 41 13.34 3.60 -12.62
C ALA A 41 14.71 3.59 -13.32
N LYS A 42 15.28 2.41 -13.59
CA LYS A 42 16.54 2.30 -14.32
C LYS A 42 16.43 2.87 -15.73
N THR A 43 15.36 2.55 -16.46
CA THR A 43 15.12 3.07 -17.82
C THR A 43 14.79 4.56 -17.85
N ALA A 44 14.22 5.09 -16.75
CA ALA A 44 14.03 6.54 -16.59
C ALA A 44 15.35 7.30 -16.35
N GLY A 45 16.47 6.59 -16.15
CA GLY A 45 17.80 7.18 -16.01
C GLY A 45 18.37 7.14 -14.59
N PHE A 46 17.66 6.54 -13.62
CA PHE A 46 18.16 6.43 -12.25
C PHE A 46 19.24 5.34 -12.11
N SER A 47 20.27 5.64 -11.33
CA SER A 47 21.29 4.68 -10.91
C SER A 47 20.73 3.67 -9.88
N ILE A 48 21.42 2.53 -9.73
CA ILE A 48 21.02 1.50 -8.75
C ILE A 48 21.03 2.05 -7.31
N ILE A 49 21.95 2.97 -7.01
CA ILE A 49 22.05 3.62 -5.71
C ILE A 49 20.84 4.52 -5.47
N GLU A 50 20.42 5.30 -6.48
CA GLU A 50 19.21 6.14 -6.39
C GLU A 50 17.95 5.28 -6.22
N ILE A 51 17.84 4.17 -6.95
CA ILE A 51 16.74 3.20 -6.80
C ILE A 51 16.68 2.63 -5.37
N ALA A 52 17.83 2.29 -4.79
CA ALA A 52 17.92 1.83 -3.41
C ALA A 52 17.51 2.92 -2.40
N PHE A 53 17.95 4.16 -2.60
CA PHE A 53 17.54 5.30 -1.75
C PHE A 53 16.05 5.61 -1.88
N MET A 54 15.50 5.59 -3.09
CA MET A 54 14.05 5.73 -3.30
C MET A 54 13.27 4.62 -2.58
N SER A 55 13.78 3.39 -2.59
CA SER A 55 13.12 2.24 -1.95
C SER A 55 13.19 2.27 -0.44
N THR A 56 14.22 2.88 0.12
CA THR A 56 14.39 3.02 1.57
C THR A 56 13.71 4.25 2.14
N LEU A 57 13.80 5.40 1.45
CA LEU A 57 13.33 6.69 1.97
C LEU A 57 11.89 7.00 1.60
N ILE A 58 11.49 6.79 0.33
CA ILE A 58 10.12 7.07 -0.12
C ILE A 58 9.21 5.91 0.28
N TYR A 59 9.70 4.67 0.16
CA TYR A 59 9.00 3.44 0.53
C TYR A 59 7.50 3.43 0.17
N ALA A 60 7.20 3.77 -1.08
CA ALA A 60 5.84 3.72 -1.63
C ALA A 60 5.91 3.33 -3.10
N GLY A 61 5.31 2.20 -3.47
CA GLY A 61 5.41 1.65 -4.81
C GLY A 61 4.89 2.60 -5.87
N SER A 62 3.64 3.03 -5.75
CA SER A 62 3.02 4.01 -6.68
C SER A 62 3.84 5.29 -6.84
N ALA A 63 4.43 5.80 -5.75
CA ALA A 63 5.28 6.98 -5.79
C ALA A 63 6.54 6.77 -6.64
N GLN A 64 7.14 5.58 -6.62
CA GLN A 64 8.31 5.27 -7.46
C GLN A 64 7.96 5.20 -8.94
N PHE A 65 6.83 4.58 -9.30
CA PHE A 65 6.34 4.57 -10.69
C PHE A 65 6.02 5.99 -11.18
N ILE A 66 5.31 6.79 -10.37
CA ILE A 66 4.98 8.18 -10.69
C ILE A 66 6.26 9.01 -10.86
N LEU A 67 7.19 8.89 -9.92
CA LEU A 67 8.45 9.62 -9.95
C LEU A 67 9.25 9.27 -11.21
N ALA A 68 9.43 7.99 -11.50
CA ALA A 68 10.15 7.54 -12.69
C ALA A 68 9.47 8.01 -13.99
N GLY A 69 8.15 7.88 -14.09
CA GLY A 69 7.41 8.31 -15.27
C GLY A 69 7.45 9.83 -15.49
N MET A 70 7.22 10.62 -14.44
CA MET A 70 7.27 12.09 -14.54
C MET A 70 8.69 12.60 -14.79
N TYR A 71 9.70 11.94 -14.21
CA TYR A 71 11.10 12.27 -14.45
C TYR A 71 11.49 12.00 -15.91
N ALA A 72 11.13 10.82 -16.44
CA ALA A 72 11.36 10.48 -17.85
C ALA A 72 10.64 11.44 -18.81
N ALA A 73 9.46 11.95 -18.42
CA ALA A 73 8.71 12.95 -19.18
C ALA A 73 9.27 14.39 -19.06
N GLY A 74 10.35 14.60 -18.31
CA GLY A 74 10.96 15.93 -18.13
C GLY A 74 10.13 16.88 -17.28
N ALA A 75 9.25 16.36 -16.40
CA ALA A 75 8.46 17.20 -15.50
C ALA A 75 9.36 17.95 -14.49
N PRO A 76 8.99 19.18 -14.10
CA PRO A 76 9.76 19.92 -13.10
C PRO A 76 9.70 19.21 -11.74
N ALA A 77 10.81 19.25 -10.98
CA ALA A 77 10.93 18.57 -9.69
C ALA A 77 9.80 18.95 -8.69
N SER A 78 9.35 20.21 -8.72
CA SER A 78 8.24 20.67 -7.89
C SER A 78 6.95 19.91 -8.17
N ALA A 79 6.60 19.68 -9.45
CA ALA A 79 5.42 18.92 -9.82
C ALA A 79 5.50 17.47 -9.36
N ILE A 80 6.67 16.84 -9.49
CA ILE A 80 6.91 15.47 -9.02
C ILE A 80 6.70 15.40 -7.51
N ILE A 81 7.32 16.30 -6.75
CA ILE A 81 7.22 16.36 -5.29
C ILE A 81 5.77 16.53 -4.85
N PHE A 82 5.02 17.46 -5.44
CA PHE A 82 3.62 17.67 -5.09
C PHE A 82 2.76 16.46 -5.44
N THR A 83 2.90 15.87 -6.63
CA THR A 83 2.14 14.68 -7.02
C THR A 83 2.43 13.51 -6.07
N VAL A 84 3.70 13.22 -5.80
CA VAL A 84 4.11 12.17 -4.87
C VAL A 84 3.58 12.44 -3.47
N PHE A 85 3.65 13.67 -2.98
CA PHE A 85 3.10 14.06 -1.68
C PHE A 85 1.60 13.80 -1.60
N PHE A 86 0.82 14.32 -2.54
CA PHE A 86 -0.64 14.19 -2.55
C PHE A 86 -1.08 12.73 -2.70
N VAL A 87 -0.49 11.97 -3.62
CA VAL A 87 -0.81 10.54 -3.78
C VAL A 87 -0.51 9.76 -2.51
N ASN A 88 0.58 10.09 -1.80
CA ASN A 88 0.94 9.42 -0.55
C ASN A 88 0.10 9.83 0.67
N LEU A 89 -0.73 10.88 0.61
CA LEU A 89 -1.64 11.23 1.72
C LEU A 89 -2.60 10.09 2.06
N ARG A 90 -2.83 9.13 1.16
CA ARG A 90 -3.56 7.89 1.47
C ARG A 90 -2.90 7.06 2.58
N HIS A 91 -1.57 7.09 2.73
CA HIS A 91 -0.87 6.40 3.82
C HIS A 91 -1.22 7.01 5.18
N LEU A 92 -1.49 8.32 5.23
CA LEU A 92 -2.01 8.97 6.43
C LEU A 92 -3.39 8.43 6.79
N LEU A 93 -4.28 8.26 5.80
CA LEU A 93 -5.62 7.70 6.02
C LEU A 93 -5.56 6.24 6.47
N MET A 94 -4.70 5.42 5.85
CA MET A 94 -4.47 4.03 6.26
C MET A 94 -3.91 3.95 7.69
N SER A 95 -2.94 4.81 8.01
CA SER A 95 -2.38 4.91 9.36
C SER A 95 -3.43 5.33 10.38
N ALA A 96 -4.29 6.29 10.05
CA ALA A 96 -5.39 6.71 10.92
C ALA A 96 -6.41 5.59 11.15
N ALA A 97 -6.68 4.75 10.14
CA ALA A 97 -7.56 3.60 10.27
C ALA A 97 -6.98 2.49 11.19
N LEU A 98 -5.64 2.32 11.21
CA LEU A 98 -4.97 1.36 12.10
C LEU A 98 -4.59 1.94 13.48
N ALA A 99 -4.56 3.26 13.62
CA ALA A 99 -4.17 3.94 14.86
C ALA A 99 -4.91 3.46 16.13
N PRO A 100 -6.23 3.15 16.10
CA PRO A 100 -6.96 2.65 17.27
C PRO A 100 -6.36 1.39 17.90
N TYR A 101 -5.72 0.53 17.10
CA TYR A 101 -5.10 -0.71 17.58
C TYR A 101 -3.77 -0.47 18.32
N PHE A 102 -3.13 0.69 18.09
CA PHE A 102 -1.78 0.99 18.57
C PHE A 102 -1.72 2.18 19.54
N MET A 103 -2.85 2.73 19.98
CA MET A 103 -2.90 3.93 20.85
C MET A 103 -2.18 3.78 22.19
N LYS A 104 -1.99 2.54 22.68
CA LYS A 104 -1.30 2.26 23.95
C LYS A 104 0.21 2.11 23.79
N LEU A 105 0.74 2.18 22.57
CA LEU A 105 2.18 2.05 22.32
C LEU A 105 2.92 3.37 22.53
N PRO A 106 4.20 3.32 22.94
CA PRO A 106 5.10 4.46 22.92
C PRO A 106 5.12 5.14 21.54
N LEU A 107 5.23 6.48 21.53
CA LEU A 107 5.23 7.29 20.31
C LEU A 107 6.19 6.76 19.24
N PHE A 108 7.41 6.42 19.62
CA PHE A 108 8.43 5.92 18.68
C PHE A 108 8.01 4.63 17.97
N LYS A 109 7.39 3.69 18.70
CA LYS A 109 6.91 2.43 18.12
C LYS A 109 5.71 2.66 17.20
N ASN A 110 4.83 3.59 17.58
CA ASN A 110 3.70 3.97 16.77
C ASN A 110 4.14 4.66 15.46
N LEU A 111 5.15 5.55 15.54
CA LEU A 111 5.79 6.15 14.37
C LEU A 111 6.44 5.10 13.46
N LEU A 112 7.19 4.15 14.03
CA LEU A 112 7.82 3.07 13.25
C LEU A 112 6.77 2.24 12.49
N ILE A 113 5.74 1.78 13.19
CA ILE A 113 4.65 1.00 12.59
C ILE A 113 3.95 1.83 11.51
N GLY A 114 3.57 3.07 11.81
CA GLY A 114 2.87 3.96 10.88
C GLY A 114 3.68 4.29 9.62
N SER A 115 4.99 4.54 9.78
CA SER A 115 5.88 4.89 8.66
C SER A 115 6.09 3.75 7.66
N GLN A 116 5.81 2.51 8.05
CA GLN A 116 6.00 1.31 7.22
C GLN A 116 4.68 0.74 6.71
N ILE A 117 3.56 1.45 6.86
CA ILE A 117 2.29 1.04 6.30
C ILE A 117 2.29 1.28 4.79
N THR A 118 1.89 0.27 4.05
CA THR A 118 1.70 0.28 2.59
C THR A 118 0.29 -0.21 2.26
N ASP A 119 -0.12 -0.14 0.99
CA ASP A 119 -1.44 -0.63 0.58
C ASP A 119 -1.59 -2.13 0.88
N GLU A 120 -0.52 -2.90 0.70
CA GLU A 120 -0.54 -4.34 0.90
C GLU A 120 -0.45 -4.73 2.38
N THR A 121 0.46 -4.11 3.16
CA THR A 121 0.53 -4.38 4.61
C THR A 121 -0.73 -3.91 5.32
N PHE A 122 -1.35 -2.82 4.86
CA PHE A 122 -2.67 -2.40 5.33
C PHE A 122 -3.74 -3.44 5.03
N GLY A 123 -3.79 -3.99 3.81
CA GLY A 123 -4.75 -5.03 3.43
C GLY A 123 -4.65 -6.27 4.32
N VAL A 124 -3.43 -6.76 4.57
CA VAL A 124 -3.19 -7.90 5.47
C VAL A 124 -3.58 -7.55 6.92
N ALA A 125 -3.22 -6.36 7.40
CA ALA A 125 -3.59 -5.90 8.75
C ALA A 125 -5.10 -5.80 8.96
N VAL A 126 -5.85 -5.25 8.00
CA VAL A 126 -7.31 -5.16 8.10
C VAL A 126 -7.95 -6.55 8.09
N GLN A 127 -7.45 -7.48 7.28
CA GLN A 127 -7.93 -8.85 7.26
C GLN A 127 -7.64 -9.57 8.59
N HIS A 128 -6.44 -9.43 9.13
CA HIS A 128 -6.06 -9.99 10.42
C HIS A 128 -6.91 -9.42 11.55
N ALA A 129 -7.11 -8.10 11.57
CA ALA A 129 -7.96 -7.42 12.55
C ALA A 129 -9.43 -7.87 12.44
N ALA A 130 -9.94 -8.10 11.24
CA ALA A 130 -11.30 -8.60 11.04
C ALA A 130 -11.49 -10.04 11.56
N GLN A 131 -10.45 -10.87 11.50
CA GLN A 131 -10.49 -12.26 11.97
C GLN A 131 -10.25 -12.39 13.49
N LYS A 132 -9.31 -11.61 14.04
CA LYS A 132 -8.84 -11.74 15.43
C LYS A 132 -9.38 -10.66 16.38
N GLY A 133 -9.85 -9.53 15.86
CA GLY A 133 -10.38 -8.40 16.64
C GLY A 133 -9.32 -7.51 17.30
N TYR A 134 -8.03 -7.77 17.08
CA TYR A 134 -6.92 -6.95 17.56
C TYR A 134 -5.72 -7.05 16.59
N LEU A 135 -4.73 -6.17 16.75
CA LEU A 135 -3.44 -6.23 16.06
C LEU A 135 -2.30 -6.17 17.09
N GLY A 136 -1.46 -7.20 17.11
CA GLY A 136 -0.28 -7.25 17.96
C GLY A 136 0.89 -6.45 17.39
N GLU A 137 1.58 -5.73 18.27
CA GLU A 137 2.78 -4.94 17.91
C GLU A 137 3.83 -5.79 17.18
N ARG A 138 4.20 -6.95 17.75
CA ARG A 138 5.27 -7.80 17.23
C ARG A 138 4.93 -8.37 15.86
N TRP A 139 3.67 -8.79 15.68
CA TRP A 139 3.15 -9.27 14.41
C TRP A 139 3.22 -8.17 13.34
N MET A 140 2.76 -6.95 13.65
CA MET A 140 2.77 -5.83 12.70
C MET A 140 4.19 -5.44 12.29
N ILE A 141 5.14 -5.45 13.23
CA ILE A 141 6.57 -5.22 12.92
C ILE A 141 7.10 -6.34 12.01
N GLY A 142 6.75 -7.60 12.27
CA GLY A 142 7.15 -8.74 11.43
C GLY A 142 6.65 -8.62 9.99
N LEU A 143 5.37 -8.23 9.83
CA LEU A 143 4.76 -7.96 8.54
C LEU A 143 5.49 -6.83 7.80
N ASN A 144 5.63 -5.66 8.45
CA ASN A 144 6.22 -4.47 7.85
C ASN A 144 7.70 -4.65 7.47
N VAL A 145 8.52 -5.24 8.36
CA VAL A 145 9.95 -5.46 8.07
C VAL A 145 10.12 -6.43 6.90
N THR A 146 9.30 -7.48 6.84
CA THR A 146 9.35 -8.45 5.73
C THR A 146 9.00 -7.79 4.40
N ALA A 147 7.92 -7.01 4.37
CA ALA A 147 7.52 -6.25 3.19
C ALA A 147 8.58 -5.23 2.77
N TYR A 148 9.16 -4.51 3.73
CA TYR A 148 10.17 -3.47 3.51
C TYR A 148 11.45 -4.03 2.89
N LEU A 149 12.02 -5.08 3.48
CA LEU A 149 13.22 -5.72 2.95
C LEU A 149 12.97 -6.33 1.57
N ASN A 150 11.82 -6.99 1.39
CA ASN A 150 11.47 -7.57 0.12
C ASN A 150 11.33 -6.51 -0.99
N TRP A 151 10.69 -5.38 -0.69
CA TRP A 151 10.56 -4.27 -1.65
C TRP A 151 11.92 -3.76 -2.12
N ILE A 152 12.84 -3.47 -1.18
CA ILE A 152 14.19 -2.98 -1.51
C ILE A 152 14.94 -4.00 -2.36
N LEU A 153 14.89 -5.28 -2.00
CA LEU A 153 15.55 -6.33 -2.78
C LEU A 153 14.95 -6.43 -4.18
N ALA A 154 13.62 -6.43 -4.30
CA ALA A 154 12.93 -6.52 -5.57
C ALA A 154 13.28 -5.36 -6.51
N THR A 155 13.30 -4.12 -6.01
CA THR A 155 13.60 -2.93 -6.82
C THR A 155 15.07 -2.86 -7.22
N ILE A 156 16.00 -3.26 -6.35
CA ILE A 156 17.42 -3.35 -6.72
C ILE A 156 17.62 -4.42 -7.79
N ILE A 157 17.03 -5.61 -7.60
CA ILE A 157 17.08 -6.70 -8.58
C ILE A 157 16.49 -6.23 -9.92
N GLY A 158 15.34 -5.58 -9.90
CA GLY A 158 14.73 -4.98 -11.08
C GLY A 158 15.62 -3.95 -11.76
N GLY A 159 16.25 -3.06 -11.00
CA GLY A 159 17.18 -2.06 -11.52
C GLY A 159 18.40 -2.68 -12.19
N LEU A 160 18.93 -3.78 -11.65
CA LEU A 160 20.04 -4.53 -12.25
C LEU A 160 19.61 -5.21 -13.56
N PHE A 161 18.44 -5.86 -13.58
CA PHE A 161 17.88 -6.46 -14.80
C PHE A 161 17.47 -5.42 -15.85
N GLY A 162 17.11 -4.20 -15.41
CA GLY A 162 16.72 -3.11 -16.30
C GLY A 162 17.83 -2.68 -17.26
N GLU A 163 19.10 -2.98 -16.97
CA GLU A 163 20.22 -2.76 -17.91
C GLU A 163 20.11 -3.60 -19.18
N TRP A 164 19.38 -4.72 -19.12
CA TRP A 164 19.18 -5.64 -20.23
C TRP A 164 17.80 -5.51 -20.89
N ILE A 165 16.98 -4.56 -20.45
CA ILE A 165 15.63 -4.31 -20.96
C ILE A 165 15.64 -2.97 -21.69
N PRO A 166 15.72 -2.96 -23.05
CA PRO A 166 15.80 -1.72 -23.82
C PRO A 166 14.53 -0.88 -23.76
N ASP A 167 13.37 -1.54 -23.69
CA ASP A 167 12.07 -0.87 -23.58
C ASP A 167 11.11 -1.68 -22.68
N PRO A 168 10.82 -1.20 -21.46
CA PRO A 168 9.89 -1.85 -20.53
C PRO A 168 8.44 -1.84 -21.02
N HIS A 169 8.05 -0.88 -21.88
CA HIS A 169 6.68 -0.79 -22.39
C HIS A 169 6.32 -1.99 -23.28
N THR A 170 7.29 -2.50 -24.04
CA THR A 170 7.12 -3.71 -24.85
C THR A 170 6.72 -4.94 -24.01
N TYR A 171 7.06 -4.97 -22.72
CA TYR A 171 6.73 -6.04 -21.79
C TYR A 171 5.50 -5.72 -20.91
N GLY A 172 4.81 -4.60 -21.15
CA GLY A 172 3.63 -4.18 -20.39
C GLY A 172 3.95 -3.77 -18.96
N MET A 173 5.19 -3.36 -18.66
CA MET A 173 5.59 -2.96 -17.30
C MET A 173 4.90 -1.67 -16.83
N ASP A 174 4.47 -0.83 -17.76
CA ASP A 174 3.61 0.33 -17.52
C ASP A 174 2.22 -0.05 -16.96
N TYR A 175 1.72 -1.25 -17.28
CA TYR A 175 0.48 -1.78 -16.71
C TYR A 175 0.66 -2.39 -15.30
N ALA A 176 1.90 -2.54 -14.81
CA ALA A 176 2.16 -3.19 -13.52
C ALA A 176 1.46 -2.48 -12.34
N LEU A 177 1.47 -1.14 -12.34
CA LEU A 177 0.86 -0.36 -11.26
C LEU A 177 -0.69 -0.46 -11.25
N PRO A 178 -1.41 -0.29 -12.38
CA PRO A 178 -2.84 -0.60 -12.44
C PRO A 178 -3.18 -2.05 -12.05
N ALA A 179 -2.40 -3.02 -12.55
CA ALA A 179 -2.61 -4.44 -12.25
C ALA A 179 -2.52 -4.74 -10.74
N MET A 180 -1.56 -4.11 -10.05
CA MET A 180 -1.41 -4.21 -8.60
C MET A 180 -2.68 -3.78 -7.85
N PHE A 181 -3.22 -2.59 -8.15
CA PHE A 181 -4.41 -2.10 -7.46
C PHE A 181 -5.64 -2.96 -7.73
N ILE A 182 -5.78 -3.48 -8.96
CA ILE A 182 -6.84 -4.43 -9.31
C ILE A 182 -6.69 -5.71 -8.48
N GLY A 183 -5.47 -6.27 -8.39
CA GLY A 183 -5.20 -7.46 -7.58
C GLY A 183 -5.55 -7.27 -6.11
N LEU A 184 -5.11 -6.16 -5.51
CA LEU A 184 -5.45 -5.80 -4.13
C LEU A 184 -6.96 -5.67 -3.91
N PHE A 185 -7.66 -5.00 -4.83
CA PHE A 185 -9.10 -4.86 -4.76
C PHE A 185 -9.80 -6.23 -4.81
N VAL A 186 -9.41 -7.10 -5.74
CA VAL A 186 -9.98 -8.45 -5.87
C VAL A 186 -9.74 -9.29 -4.60
N LEU A 187 -8.54 -9.23 -4.01
CA LEU A 187 -8.23 -9.94 -2.77
C LEU A 187 -9.12 -9.46 -1.61
N GLN A 188 -9.39 -8.16 -1.53
CA GLN A 188 -10.31 -7.61 -0.54
C GLN A 188 -11.76 -8.08 -0.76
N LEU A 189 -12.23 -8.15 -2.01
CA LEU A 189 -13.56 -8.65 -2.34
C LEU A 189 -13.74 -10.13 -1.97
N ILE A 190 -12.74 -10.97 -2.28
CA ILE A 190 -12.79 -12.42 -2.01
C ILE A 190 -12.75 -12.69 -0.50
N SER A 191 -11.97 -11.91 0.25
CA SER A 191 -11.80 -12.10 1.70
C SER A 191 -13.00 -11.62 2.51
N SER A 192 -13.77 -10.65 1.99
CA SER A 192 -14.90 -10.02 2.68
C SER A 192 -16.26 -10.38 2.08
N LYS A 193 -16.49 -11.68 1.80
CA LYS A 193 -17.73 -12.19 1.16
C LYS A 193 -19.05 -11.65 1.74
N PRO A 194 -19.23 -11.50 3.07
CA PRO A 194 -20.50 -11.01 3.62
C PRO A 194 -20.80 -9.54 3.28
N LYS A 195 -19.77 -8.75 2.90
CA LYS A 195 -19.86 -7.31 2.62
C LYS A 195 -19.65 -6.97 1.14
N LEU A 196 -19.67 -7.97 0.25
CA LEU A 196 -19.37 -7.81 -1.18
C LEU A 196 -20.17 -6.67 -1.84
N ALA A 197 -21.47 -6.59 -1.57
CA ALA A 197 -22.33 -5.54 -2.12
C ALA A 197 -21.89 -4.13 -1.68
N ILE A 198 -21.48 -3.97 -0.42
CA ILE A 198 -21.00 -2.68 0.10
C ILE A 198 -19.67 -2.32 -0.57
N HIS A 199 -18.74 -3.26 -0.68
CA HIS A 199 -17.45 -3.02 -1.33
C HIS A 199 -17.63 -2.62 -2.80
N LEU A 200 -18.53 -3.28 -3.55
CA LEU A 200 -18.83 -2.92 -4.92
C LEU A 200 -19.49 -1.54 -5.04
N SER A 201 -20.44 -1.21 -4.15
CA SER A 201 -21.05 0.12 -4.13
C SER A 201 -20.02 1.22 -3.85
N VAL A 202 -19.14 1.02 -2.86
CA VAL A 202 -18.07 1.97 -2.53
C VAL A 202 -17.09 2.11 -3.70
N ALA A 203 -16.74 1.02 -4.37
CA ALA A 203 -15.86 1.05 -5.53
C ALA A 203 -16.47 1.84 -6.70
N ILE A 204 -17.75 1.59 -7.03
CA ILE A 204 -18.46 2.34 -8.08
C ILE A 204 -18.50 3.84 -7.74
N VAL A 205 -18.85 4.18 -6.49
CA VAL A 205 -18.87 5.56 -6.02
C VAL A 205 -17.47 6.19 -6.12
N ALA A 206 -16.43 5.49 -5.71
CA ALA A 206 -15.05 5.97 -5.81
C ALA A 206 -14.65 6.25 -7.27
N ILE A 207 -15.00 5.34 -8.20
CA ILE A 207 -14.73 5.52 -9.64
C ILE A 207 -15.46 6.74 -10.19
N ILE A 208 -16.75 6.90 -9.87
CA ILE A 208 -17.54 8.05 -10.34
C ILE A 208 -16.95 9.35 -9.80
N ILE A 209 -16.65 9.41 -8.51
CA ILE A 209 -16.09 10.63 -7.89
C ILE A 209 -14.71 10.93 -8.45
N ALA A 210 -13.84 9.93 -8.62
CA ALA A 210 -12.51 10.11 -9.20
C ALA A 210 -12.61 10.63 -10.64
N TYR A 211 -13.46 10.01 -11.47
CA TYR A 211 -13.66 10.41 -12.86
C TYR A 211 -14.20 11.84 -12.97
N VAL A 212 -15.24 12.19 -12.20
CA VAL A 212 -15.81 13.54 -12.21
C VAL A 212 -14.79 14.55 -11.69
N SER A 213 -14.06 14.24 -10.60
CA SER A 213 -13.09 15.15 -10.02
C SER A 213 -11.93 15.45 -10.98
N HIS A 214 -11.42 14.42 -11.68
CA HIS A 214 -10.35 14.58 -12.67
C HIS A 214 -10.68 15.62 -13.76
N LEU A 215 -11.96 15.80 -14.11
CA LEU A 215 -12.37 16.81 -15.10
C LEU A 215 -12.10 18.25 -14.66
N PHE A 216 -11.94 18.50 -13.35
CA PHE A 216 -11.81 19.84 -12.79
C PHE A 216 -10.50 20.06 -12.03
N MET A 217 -9.75 19.01 -11.69
CA MET A 217 -8.55 19.10 -10.86
C MET A 217 -7.52 18.01 -11.19
N PRO A 218 -6.25 18.18 -10.76
CA PRO A 218 -5.21 17.17 -10.96
C PRO A 218 -5.58 15.81 -10.38
N ASP A 219 -5.11 14.74 -11.05
CA ASP A 219 -5.32 13.34 -10.66
C ASP A 219 -5.01 13.06 -9.19
N SER A 220 -3.91 13.61 -8.69
CA SER A 220 -3.47 13.41 -7.31
C SER A 220 -4.49 13.93 -6.29
N ILE A 221 -5.22 15.00 -6.61
CA ILE A 221 -6.26 15.58 -5.74
C ILE A 221 -7.57 14.80 -5.92
N ALA A 222 -7.92 14.46 -7.16
CA ALA A 222 -9.10 13.66 -7.47
C ALA A 222 -9.12 12.33 -6.70
N VAL A 223 -7.97 11.66 -6.60
CA VAL A 223 -7.81 10.41 -5.83
C VAL A 223 -8.07 10.61 -4.33
N ILE A 224 -7.60 11.71 -3.73
CA ILE A 224 -7.84 11.99 -2.30
C ILE A 224 -9.33 12.23 -2.04
N ILE A 225 -9.96 13.07 -2.87
CA ILE A 225 -11.39 13.39 -2.74
C ILE A 225 -12.22 12.12 -2.91
N ALA A 226 -11.92 11.31 -3.93
CA ALA A 226 -12.57 10.03 -4.15
C ALA A 226 -12.43 9.11 -2.93
N THR A 227 -11.23 9.01 -2.36
CA THR A 227 -10.97 8.17 -1.18
C THR A 227 -11.78 8.65 0.03
N LEU A 228 -11.76 9.96 0.34
CA LEU A 228 -12.47 10.51 1.49
C LEU A 228 -13.99 10.36 1.36
N LEU A 229 -14.55 10.74 0.21
CA LEU A 229 -15.99 10.71 0.00
C LEU A 229 -16.51 9.28 -0.11
N ALA A 230 -15.83 8.39 -0.85
CA ALA A 230 -16.24 7.00 -0.97
C ALA A 230 -16.14 6.26 0.37
N ALA A 231 -15.09 6.48 1.16
CA ALA A 231 -14.97 5.91 2.51
C ALA A 231 -16.08 6.42 3.43
N THR A 232 -16.40 7.73 3.38
CA THR A 232 -17.49 8.32 4.17
C THR A 232 -18.84 7.68 3.81
N ILE A 233 -19.13 7.55 2.51
CA ILE A 233 -20.35 6.89 2.02
C ILE A 233 -20.39 5.42 2.45
N GLY A 234 -19.26 4.70 2.39
CA GLY A 234 -19.15 3.32 2.85
C GLY A 234 -19.53 3.17 4.33
N VAL A 235 -19.03 4.05 5.20
CA VAL A 235 -19.38 4.06 6.63
C VAL A 235 -20.86 4.34 6.85
N LEU A 236 -21.45 5.26 6.09
CA LEU A 236 -22.88 5.57 6.19
C LEU A 236 -23.74 4.37 5.78
N ILE A 237 -23.38 3.68 4.68
CA ILE A 237 -24.07 2.47 4.22
C ILE A 237 -23.97 1.34 5.25
N GLU A 238 -22.80 1.19 5.89
CA GLU A 238 -22.60 0.15 6.89
C GLU A 238 -23.39 0.41 8.18
N LYS A 239 -23.46 1.66 8.65
CA LYS A 239 -24.20 2.03 9.87
C LYS A 239 -25.71 2.06 9.71
N TRP A 240 -26.23 2.13 8.49
CA TRP A 240 -27.67 2.16 8.20
C TRP A 240 -28.30 0.77 8.04
N LYS A 241 -27.51 -0.31 8.15
CA LYS A 241 -27.99 -1.69 8.27
C LYS A 241 -27.98 -2.15 9.73
#